data_AF-A0A4V2K1J5-F1
#
_entry.id   AF-A0A4V2K1J5-F1
#
_cell.length_a   1.000
_cell.length_b   1.000
_cell.length_c   1.000
_cell.angle_alpha   90.00
_cell.angle_beta   90.00
_cell.angle_gamma   90.00
#
_symmetry.space_group_name_H-M   'P 1'
#
loop_
_entity.id
_entity.type
_entity.pdbx_description
1 polymer ?
#
loop_
_entity_poly.entity_id
_entity_poly.type
_entity_poly.pdbx_seq_one_letter_code
_entity_poly.pdbx_strand_id
1 'polypeptide(L)'
;MPLVVPVLRLAYTFLNVFETFKTLRLPPPSARNGGQPSQRAMAARKRSMKGVMTVWMVWACFMLYERWVETFVWLFVPFYSEIKSLFILFFLLTRAKGAEPVFLHVIRPVIKPYTVPLDALCDTAASFGDLVILVALIP
;
A
#
# COMPACT_ATOMS: atom_id res chain seq x y z
N MET A 1 15.57 -16.39 -13.33
CA MET A 1 14.52 -17.30 -12.82
C MET A 1 13.11 -16.82 -13.23
N PRO A 2 12.54 -17.32 -14.33
CA PRO A 2 11.27 -16.80 -14.86
C PRO A 2 10.04 -17.07 -13.97
N LEU A 3 10.12 -18.05 -13.06
CA LEU A 3 8.98 -18.45 -12.22
C LEU A 3 9.05 -17.91 -10.78
N VAL A 4 10.25 -17.77 -10.21
CA VAL A 4 10.42 -17.42 -8.78
C VAL A 4 9.92 -16.01 -8.49
N VAL A 5 10.28 -15.02 -9.31
CA VAL A 5 9.87 -13.63 -9.11
C VAL A 5 8.36 -13.47 -9.22
N PRO A 6 7.67 -13.96 -10.28
CA PRO A 6 6.21 -13.90 -10.36
C PRO A 6 5.49 -14.57 -9.19
N VAL A 7 5.96 -15.74 -8.74
CA VAL A 7 5.38 -16.45 -7.58
C VAL A 7 5.53 -15.62 -6.31
N LEU A 8 6.71 -15.04 -6.06
CA LEU A 8 6.93 -14.16 -4.92
C LEU A 8 6.05 -12.92 -4.97
N ARG A 9 5.86 -12.31 -6.16
CA ARG A 9 4.95 -11.17 -6.33
C ARG A 9 3.51 -11.56 -6.01
N LEU A 10 3.04 -12.70 -6.52
CA LEU A 10 1.69 -13.19 -6.28
C LEU A 10 1.47 -13.50 -4.79
N ALA A 11 2.43 -14.16 -4.14
CA ALA A 11 2.38 -14.41 -2.71
C ALA A 11 2.35 -13.09 -1.91
N TYR A 12 3.17 -12.11 -2.28
CA TYR A 12 3.21 -10.81 -1.62
C TYR A 12 1.89 -10.04 -1.76
N THR A 13 1.34 -9.96 -2.97
CA THR A 13 0.06 -9.29 -3.21
C THR A 13 -1.08 -10.02 -2.51
N PHE A 14 -1.12 -11.35 -2.56
CA PHE A 14 -2.12 -12.15 -1.86
C PHE A 14 -2.10 -11.90 -0.34
N LEU A 15 -0.93 -11.93 0.28
CA LEU A 15 -0.79 -11.66 1.71
C LEU A 15 -1.17 -10.23 2.07
N ASN A 16 -0.89 -9.25 1.22
CA ASN A 16 -1.29 -7.87 1.44
C ASN A 16 -2.81 -7.69 1.32
N VAL A 17 -3.43 -8.29 0.30
CA VAL A 17 -4.90 -8.29 0.16
C VAL A 17 -5.56 -8.94 1.37
N PHE A 18 -5.00 -10.06 1.85
CA PHE A 18 -5.52 -10.77 3.01
C PHE A 18 -5.43 -9.96 4.31
N GLU A 19 -4.33 -9.26 4.56
CA GLU A 19 -4.25 -8.35 5.72
C GLU A 19 -5.11 -7.11 5.58
N THR A 20 -5.25 -6.54 4.37
CA THR A 20 -6.19 -5.45 4.13
C THR A 20 -7.61 -5.92 4.48
N PHE A 21 -8.01 -7.11 4.03
CA PHE A 21 -9.32 -7.68 4.36
C PHE A 21 -9.51 -7.84 5.87
N LYS A 22 -8.52 -8.39 6.58
CA LYS A 22 -8.57 -8.54 8.04
C LYS A 22 -8.65 -7.21 8.77
N THR A 23 -7.89 -6.21 8.35
CA THR A 23 -7.82 -4.90 9.02
C THR A 23 -9.02 -4.02 8.75
N LEU A 24 -9.70 -4.21 7.61
CA LEU A 24 -10.94 -3.49 7.29
C LEU A 24 -12.13 -3.97 8.14
N ARG A 25 -12.15 -5.25 8.56
CA ARG A 25 -13.19 -5.78 9.43
C ARG A 25 -13.30 -4.99 10.74
N LEU A 26 -14.54 -4.74 11.15
CA LEU A 26 -14.84 -4.04 12.39
C LEU A 26 -14.47 -4.92 13.60
N PRO A 27 -13.93 -4.34 14.69
CA PRO A 27 -13.67 -5.09 15.90
C PRO A 27 -15.00 -5.61 16.48
N PRO A 28 -15.00 -6.80 17.14
CA PRO A 28 -16.21 -7.36 17.72
C PRO A 28 -16.81 -6.40 18.76
N PRO A 29 -18.15 -6.30 18.81
CA PRO A 29 -18.84 -5.43 19.74
C PRO A 29 -18.57 -5.90 21.18
N SER A 30 -18.28 -4.96 22.08
CA SER A 30 -18.08 -5.29 23.50
C SER A 30 -19.42 -5.32 24.21
N ALA A 31 -19.75 -6.44 24.86
CA ALA A 31 -20.95 -6.58 25.70
C ALA A 31 -21.00 -5.53 26.83
N ARG A 32 -19.83 -5.06 27.28
CA ARG A 32 -19.70 -4.07 28.36
C ARG A 32 -20.01 -2.62 27.92
N ASN A 33 -20.10 -2.35 26.61
CA ASN A 33 -20.22 -0.99 26.06
C ASN A 33 -21.46 -0.83 25.16
N GLY A 34 -22.55 -1.53 25.49
CA GLY A 34 -23.82 -1.41 24.76
C GLY A 34 -23.73 -1.84 23.29
N GLY A 35 -22.83 -2.76 22.95
CA GLY A 35 -22.63 -3.21 21.57
C GLY A 35 -21.68 -2.33 20.74
N GLN A 36 -21.10 -1.26 21.30
CA GLN A 36 -20.09 -0.46 20.60
C GLN A 36 -18.67 -1.03 20.77
N PRO A 37 -17.81 -0.96 19.74
CA PRO A 37 -16.42 -1.38 19.85
C PRO A 37 -15.63 -0.48 20.82
N SER A 38 -14.72 -1.06 21.59
CA SER A 38 -13.91 -0.27 22.54
C SER A 38 -13.01 0.75 21.82
N GLN A 39 -12.83 1.93 22.42
CA GLN A 39 -11.95 2.97 21.85
C GLN A 39 -10.52 2.46 21.63
N ARG A 40 -10.02 1.58 22.51
CA ARG A 40 -8.70 0.93 22.35
C ARG A 40 -8.64 0.03 21.12
N ALA A 41 -9.69 -0.76 20.84
CA ALA A 41 -9.77 -1.61 19.65
C ALA A 41 -9.84 -0.75 18.37
N MET A 42 -10.57 0.36 18.40
CA MET A 42 -10.62 1.31 17.28
C MET A 42 -9.27 1.98 17.02
N ALA A 43 -8.55 2.40 18.08
CA ALA A 43 -7.21 2.96 17.95
C ALA A 43 -6.19 1.93 17.43
N ALA A 44 -6.26 0.67 17.89
CA ALA A 44 -5.43 -0.42 17.40
C ALA A 44 -5.68 -0.67 15.90
N ARG A 45 -6.95 -0.70 15.47
CA ARG A 45 -7.33 -0.81 14.06
C ARG A 45 -6.80 0.34 13.22
N LYS A 46 -6.89 1.58 13.71
CA LYS A 46 -6.33 2.75 13.01
C LYS A 46 -4.82 2.62 12.80
N ARG A 47 -4.09 2.10 13.79
CA ARG A 47 -2.64 1.84 13.66
C ARG A 47 -2.36 0.72 12.66
N SER A 48 -3.08 -0.40 12.71
CA SER A 48 -2.88 -1.50 11.75
C SER A 48 -3.21 -1.08 10.32
N MET A 49 -4.26 -0.27 10.13
CA MET A 49 -4.66 0.26 8.82
C MET A 49 -3.55 1.14 8.21
N LYS A 50 -2.94 2.01 9.02
CA LYS A 50 -1.76 2.79 8.58
C LYS A 50 -0.61 1.88 8.14
N GLY A 51 -0.31 0.84 8.92
CA GLY A 51 0.74 -0.11 8.57
C GLY A 51 0.49 -0.81 7.24
N VAL A 52 -0.74 -1.28 7.00
CA VAL A 52 -1.12 -1.91 5.72
C VAL A 52 -1.01 -0.93 4.55
N MET A 53 -1.48 0.31 4.72
CA MET A 53 -1.35 1.35 3.67
C MET A 53 0.13 1.65 3.34
N THR A 54 0.99 1.69 4.35
CA THR A 54 2.44 1.88 4.15
C THR A 54 3.06 0.75 3.33
N VAL A 55 2.66 -0.50 3.59
CA VAL A 55 3.13 -1.67 2.82
C VAL A 55 2.69 -1.56 1.36
N TRP A 56 1.44 -1.19 1.10
CA TRP A 56 0.93 -0.96 -0.26
C TRP A 56 1.68 0.14 -1.00
N MET A 57 1.99 1.24 -0.32
CA MET A 57 2.68 2.37 -0.92
C MET A 57 4.14 2.03 -1.27
N VAL A 58 4.86 1.36 -0.37
CA VAL A 58 6.22 0.87 -0.66
C VAL A 58 6.19 -0.12 -1.82
N TRP A 59 5.20 -1.01 -1.88
CA TRP A 59 5.02 -1.94 -2.98
C TRP A 59 4.78 -1.26 -4.32
N ALA A 60 3.89 -0.25 -4.34
CA ALA A 60 3.61 0.52 -5.55
C ALA A 60 4.86 1.26 -6.04
N CYS A 61 5.62 1.89 -5.13
CA CYS A 61 6.89 2.53 -5.46
C CYS A 61 7.91 1.52 -6.03
N PHE A 62 8.00 0.32 -5.44
CA PHE A 62 8.88 -0.74 -5.93
C PHE A 62 8.51 -1.20 -7.34
N MET A 63 7.21 -1.44 -7.60
CA MET A 63 6.74 -1.82 -8.94
C MET A 63 6.98 -0.73 -9.99
N LEU A 64 6.81 0.55 -9.61
CA LEU A 64 7.13 1.67 -10.49
C LEU A 64 8.63 1.72 -10.79
N TYR A 65 9.47 1.68 -9.75
CA TYR A 65 10.92 1.68 -9.90
C TYR A 65 11.38 0.54 -10.82
N GLU A 66 10.87 -0.66 -10.58
CA GLU A 66 11.20 -1.83 -11.38
C GLU A 66 10.88 -1.63 -12.86
N ARG A 67 9.72 -1.05 -13.20
CA ARG A 67 9.35 -0.77 -14.60
C ARG A 67 10.32 0.17 -15.31
N TRP A 68 10.87 1.16 -14.58
CA TRP A 68 11.84 2.10 -15.13
C TRP A 68 13.25 1.53 -15.18
N VAL A 69 13.66 0.80 -14.14
CA VAL A 69 15.04 0.36 -13.93
C VAL A 69 15.36 -0.95 -14.63
N GLU A 70 14.38 -1.85 -14.81
CA GLU A 70 14.58 -3.12 -15.50
C GLU A 70 15.05 -2.92 -16.96
N THR A 71 14.54 -1.86 -17.63
CA THR A 71 14.96 -1.45 -18.97
C THR A 71 16.43 -1.03 -19.04
N PHE A 72 16.96 -0.40 -17.99
CA PHE A 72 18.34 0.10 -17.95
C PHE A 72 19.34 -0.92 -17.39
N VAL A 73 18.94 -1.72 -16.39
CA VAL A 73 19.86 -2.54 -15.59
C VAL A 73 20.11 -3.92 -16.20
N TRP A 74 19.22 -4.42 -17.06
CA TRP A 74 19.40 -5.71 -17.72
C TRP A 74 20.72 -5.82 -18.49
N LEU A 75 21.23 -4.70 -19.02
CA LEU A 75 22.49 -4.67 -19.77
C LEU A 75 23.75 -4.69 -18.88
N PHE A 76 23.66 -4.22 -17.63
CA PHE A 76 24.85 -3.90 -16.83
C PHE A 76 25.11 -4.84 -15.64
N VAL A 77 24.09 -5.47 -15.06
CA VAL A 77 24.25 -6.21 -13.80
C VAL A 77 23.89 -7.69 -13.98
N PRO A 78 24.88 -8.60 -14.03
CA PRO A 78 24.60 -10.03 -13.94
C PRO A 78 23.98 -10.38 -12.57
N PHE A 79 23.05 -11.34 -12.53
CA PHE A 79 22.31 -11.77 -11.34
C PHE A 79 21.28 -10.80 -10.73
N TYR A 80 20.86 -9.76 -11.47
CA TYR A 80 19.81 -8.83 -10.99
C TYR A 80 18.51 -9.53 -10.57
N SER A 81 18.14 -10.64 -11.22
CA SER A 81 16.94 -11.42 -10.86
C SER A 81 17.00 -12.04 -9.47
N GLU A 82 18.20 -12.45 -9.01
CA GLU A 82 18.37 -13.07 -7.70
C GLU A 82 18.29 -12.01 -6.60
N ILE A 83 18.99 -10.88 -6.78
CA ILE A 83 18.94 -9.73 -5.85
C ILE A 83 17.51 -9.23 -5.71
N LYS A 84 16.77 -9.13 -6.84
CA LYS A 84 15.35 -8.78 -6.86
C LYS A 84 14.51 -9.75 -6.05
N SER A 85 14.70 -11.06 -6.21
CA SER A 85 13.96 -12.07 -5.46
C SER A 85 14.22 -11.99 -3.96
N LEU A 86 15.48 -11.75 -3.55
CA LEU A 86 15.86 -11.56 -2.14
C LEU A 86 15.24 -10.29 -1.56
N PHE A 87 15.16 -9.22 -2.34
CA PHE A 87 14.52 -7.98 -1.91
C PHE A 87 13.02 -8.19 -1.68
N ILE A 88 12.31 -8.82 -2.62
CA ILE A 88 10.89 -9.13 -2.46
C ILE A 88 10.68 -10.07 -1.26
N LEU A 89 11.53 -11.09 -1.09
CA LEU A 89 11.50 -12.00 0.05
C LEU A 89 11.71 -11.26 1.38
N PHE A 90 12.66 -10.33 1.43
CA PHE A 90 12.92 -9.52 2.61
C PHE A 90 11.69 -8.69 3.01
N PHE A 91 11.03 -8.04 2.05
CA PHE A 91 9.79 -7.30 2.30
C PHE A 91 8.61 -8.21 2.65
N LEU A 92 8.54 -9.41 2.07
CA LEU A 92 7.55 -10.43 2.40
C LEU A 92 7.64 -10.84 3.88
N LEU A 93 8.87 -11.01 4.40
CA LEU A 93 9.11 -11.41 5.78
C LEU A 93 8.96 -10.26 6.78
N THR A 94 9.53 -9.09 6.48
CA THR A 94 9.56 -7.94 7.40
C THR A 94 8.24 -7.14 7.41
N ARG A 95 7.45 -7.24 6.33
CA ARG A 95 6.12 -6.63 6.16
C ARG A 95 6.06 -5.18 6.65
N ALA A 96 5.10 -4.85 7.52
CA ALA A 96 4.89 -3.50 8.03
C ALA A 96 6.10 -2.94 8.79
N LYS A 97 6.86 -3.78 9.53
CA LYS A 97 8.03 -3.32 10.30
C LYS A 97 9.19 -2.90 9.40
N GLY A 98 9.33 -3.52 8.21
CA GLY A 98 10.34 -3.15 7.22
C GLY A 98 9.89 -2.01 6.30
N ALA A 99 8.60 -1.94 5.99
CA ALA A 99 8.04 -0.90 5.13
C ALA A 99 7.94 0.47 5.82
N GLU A 100 7.69 0.51 7.13
CA GLU A 100 7.55 1.75 7.89
C GLU A 100 8.79 2.67 7.84
N PRO A 101 10.02 2.22 8.13
CA PRO A 101 11.20 3.07 8.04
C PRO A 101 11.47 3.57 6.61
N VAL A 102 11.26 2.72 5.60
CA VAL A 102 11.41 3.06 4.19
C VAL A 102 10.43 4.17 3.81
N PHE A 103 9.19 4.04 4.23
CA PHE A 103 8.19 5.07 3.98
C PHE A 103 8.55 6.39 4.67
N LEU A 104 8.94 6.35 5.94
CA LEU A 104 9.22 7.56 6.71
C LEU A 104 10.47 8.31 6.22
N HIS A 105 11.51 7.60 5.79
CA HIS A 105 12.79 8.21 5.42
C HIS A 105 12.96 8.45 3.93
N VAL A 106 12.33 7.67 3.06
CA VAL A 106 12.51 7.76 1.60
C VAL A 106 11.29 8.38 0.95
N ILE A 107 10.12 7.78 1.17
CA ILE A 107 8.91 8.15 0.43
C ILE A 107 8.31 9.45 0.96
N ARG A 108 8.19 9.59 2.28
CA ARG A 108 7.59 10.76 2.93
C ARG A 108 8.26 12.08 2.55
N PRO A 109 9.59 12.25 2.58
CA PRO A 109 10.21 13.52 2.19
C PRO A 109 10.00 13.85 0.71
N VAL A 110 9.93 12.84 -0.16
CA VAL A 110 9.67 13.02 -1.59
C VAL A 110 8.23 13.44 -1.84
N ILE A 111 7.26 12.85 -1.13
CA ILE A 111 5.83 13.16 -1.32
C ILE A 111 5.41 14.45 -0.61
N LYS A 112 5.98 14.77 0.56
CA LYS A 112 5.60 15.93 1.38
C LYS A 112 5.43 17.25 0.59
N PRO A 113 6.35 17.67 -0.30
CA PRO A 113 6.17 18.92 -1.06
C PRO A 113 5.00 18.86 -2.06
N TYR A 114 4.60 17.67 -2.52
CA TYR A 114 3.50 17.49 -3.47
C TYR A 114 2.16 17.21 -2.80
N THR A 115 2.08 17.15 -1.46
CA THR A 115 0.82 16.85 -0.76
C THR A 115 -0.28 17.87 -1.06
N VAL A 116 0.04 19.17 -1.01
CA VAL A 116 -0.93 20.25 -1.29
C VAL A 116 -1.50 20.18 -2.73
N PRO A 117 -0.68 20.10 -3.80
CA PRO A 117 -1.23 19.98 -5.14
C PRO A 117 -1.93 18.63 -5.37
N LEU A 118 -1.48 17.54 -4.75
CA LEU A 118 -2.15 16.24 -4.86
C LEU A 118 -3.52 16.22 -4.18
N ASP A 119 -3.64 16.83 -3.00
CA ASP A 119 -4.92 16.95 -2.29
C ASP A 119 -5.88 17.81 -3.11
N ALA A 120 -5.42 18.95 -3.66
CA ALA A 120 -6.24 19.79 -4.53
C ALA A 120 -6.70 19.07 -5.82
N LEU A 121 -5.84 18.25 -6.43
CA LEU A 121 -6.19 17.42 -7.59
C LEU A 121 -7.21 16.34 -7.23
N CYS A 122 -7.07 15.69 -6.08
CA CYS A 122 -8.03 14.70 -5.60
C CYS A 122 -9.39 15.33 -5.31
N ASP A 123 -9.42 16.50 -4.67
CA ASP A 123 -10.67 17.21 -4.35
C ASP A 123 -11.39 17.68 -5.63
N THR A 124 -10.64 18.16 -6.62
CA THR A 124 -11.22 18.52 -7.93
C THR A 124 -11.71 17.29 -8.68
N ALA A 125 -10.97 16.18 -8.68
CA ALA A 125 -11.42 14.93 -9.28
C ALA A 125 -12.68 14.37 -8.60
N ALA A 126 -12.77 14.44 -7.27
CA ALA A 126 -13.95 14.03 -6.51
C ALA A 126 -15.16 14.91 -6.86
N SER A 127 -14.98 16.23 -6.85
CA SER A 127 -16.03 17.19 -7.22
C SER A 127 -16.52 16.98 -8.66
N PHE A 128 -15.61 16.65 -9.58
CA PHE A 128 -15.96 16.30 -10.96
C PHE A 128 -16.72 14.97 -11.03
N GLY A 129 -16.29 13.95 -10.29
CA GLY A 129 -16.99 12.67 -10.18
C GLY A 129 -18.42 12.82 -9.66
N ASP A 130 -18.61 13.61 -8.61
CA ASP A 130 -19.94 13.91 -8.04
C ASP A 130 -20.83 14.63 -9.06
N LEU A 131 -20.28 15.57 -9.83
CA LEU A 131 -21.00 16.24 -10.91
C LEU A 131 -21.42 15.26 -12.01
N VAL A 132 -20.51 14.38 -12.45
CA VAL A 132 -20.81 13.35 -13.47
C VAL A 132 -21.92 12.42 -12.99
N ILE A 133 -21.86 11.96 -11.74
CA ILE A 133 -22.90 11.11 -11.15
C ILE A 133 -24.23 11.85 -11.09
N LEU A 134 -24.23 13.12 -10.67
CA LEU A 134 -25.43 13.93 -10.58
C LEU A 134 -26.06 14.17 -11.95
N VAL A 135 -25.27 14.45 -12.99
CA VAL A 135 -25.75 14.57 -14.37
C VAL A 135 -26.31 13.25 -14.89
N ALA A 136 -25.67 12.12 -14.58
CA ALA A 136 -26.16 10.79 -14.96
C ALA A 136 -27.46 10.39 -14.23
N LEU A 137 -27.79 11.04 -13.12
CA LEU A 137 -29.02 10.82 -12.35
C LEU A 137 -30.19 11.70 -12.79
N ILE A 138 -29.97 12.70 -13.66
CA ILE A 138 -31.06 13.54 -14.20
C ILE A 138 -31.79 12.72 -15.28
N PRO A 139 -33.11 12.52 -15.17
CA PRO A 139 -33.90 11.69 -16.09
C PRO A 139 -34.05 12.31 -17.49
#